data_AF-Q46H18-F1
#
_entry.id   AF-Q46H18-F1
#
_cell.length_a   1.000
_cell.length_b   1.000
_cell.length_c   1.000
_cell.angle_alpha   90.00
_cell.angle_beta   90.00
_cell.angle_gamma   90.00
#
_symmetry.space_group_name_H-M   'P 1'
#
loop_
_entity.id
_entity.type
_entity.pdbx_description
1 polymer ?
#
loop_
_entity_poly.entity_id
_entity_poly.type
_entity_poly.pdbx_seq_one_letter_code
_entity_poly.pdbx_strand_id
1 'polypeptide(L)'
;MNAERYLNHPTFGMLYLVSPASNGRDVYATLYAQKIFFLVTLQPRGATFEVIPYMDARHYSEMHMAKCRREKSSDMDVWQELFNQTFM
;
A
#
# COMPACT_ATOMS: atom_id res chain seq x y z
N MET A 1 -5.55 12.92 -7.46
CA MET A 1 -4.48 12.98 -8.49
C MET A 1 -3.30 12.13 -8.04
N ASN A 2 -2.94 11.11 -8.83
CA ASN A 2 -1.79 10.20 -8.73
C ASN A 2 -1.51 9.54 -7.36
N ALA A 3 -2.28 8.50 -7.04
CA ALA A 3 -1.97 7.58 -5.94
C ALA A 3 -0.86 6.57 -6.28
N GLU A 4 -0.28 6.64 -7.49
CA GLU A 4 0.89 5.83 -7.85
C GLU A 4 2.15 6.38 -7.19
N ARG A 5 2.34 6.01 -5.91
CA ARG A 5 3.58 6.27 -5.19
C ARG A 5 4.45 5.03 -5.30
N TYR A 6 5.57 5.17 -6.01
CA TYR A 6 6.57 4.12 -6.11
C TYR A 6 7.72 4.38 -5.16
N LEU A 7 8.36 3.32 -4.68
CA LEU A 7 9.60 3.39 -3.94
C LEU A 7 10.55 2.26 -4.38
N ASN A 8 11.85 2.43 -4.12
CA ASN A 8 12.83 1.37 -4.36
C ASN A 8 13.16 0.65 -3.05
N HIS A 9 12.92 -0.67 -3.04
CA HIS A 9 13.42 -1.57 -2.01
C HIS A 9 14.83 -2.07 -2.39
N PRO A 10 15.80 -2.08 -1.46
CA PRO A 10 17.19 -2.48 -1.76
C PRO A 10 17.32 -3.86 -2.44
N THR A 11 16.53 -4.84 -2.00
CA THR A 11 16.55 -6.21 -2.53
C THR A 11 15.55 -6.48 -3.66
N PHE A 12 14.32 -5.95 -3.55
CA PHE A 12 13.19 -6.34 -4.41
C PHE A 12 12.88 -5.33 -5.52
N GLY A 13 13.66 -4.25 -5.62
CA GLY A 13 13.48 -3.22 -6.64
C GLY A 13 12.23 -2.37 -6.38
N MET A 14 11.52 -2.00 -7.45
CA MET A 14 10.36 -1.11 -7.35
C MET A 14 9.20 -1.76 -6.62
N LEU A 15 8.67 -1.04 -5.63
CA LEU A 15 7.41 -1.32 -4.98
C LEU A 15 6.39 -0.24 -5.37
N TYR A 16 5.12 -0.61 -5.49
CA TYR A 16 4.02 0.32 -5.68
C TYR A 16 3.18 0.40 -4.40
N LEU A 17 2.67 1.59 -4.09
CA LEU A 17 1.76 1.82 -2.99
C LEU A 17 0.44 1.10 -3.27
N VAL A 18 -0.02 0.30 -2.31
CA VAL A 18 -1.31 -0.41 -2.35
C VAL A 18 -2.36 0.37 -1.58
N SER A 19 -2.03 0.80 -0.36
CA SER A 19 -2.94 1.60 0.47
C SER A 19 -2.19 2.29 1.59
N PRO A 20 -2.57 3.53 1.96
CA PRO A 20 -2.19 4.12 3.24
C PRO A 20 -2.70 3.28 4.41
N ALA A 21 -1.86 3.07 5.42
CA ALA A 21 -2.25 2.48 6.69
C ALA A 21 -2.31 3.54 7.79
N SER A 22 -2.45 3.10 9.03
CA SER A 22 -2.47 3.99 10.20
C SER A 22 -1.05 4.38 10.65
N ASN A 23 -0.94 5.47 11.40
CA ASN A 23 0.29 5.89 12.08
C ASN A 23 1.48 6.18 11.15
N GLY A 24 1.22 6.78 9.98
CA GLY A 24 2.28 7.16 9.03
C GLY A 24 2.96 5.97 8.36
N ARG A 25 2.30 4.82 8.35
CA ARG A 25 2.73 3.63 7.62
C ARG A 25 1.88 3.44 6.38
N ASP A 26 2.46 2.81 5.39
CA ASP A 26 1.85 2.57 4.09
C ASP A 26 2.11 1.12 3.66
N VAL A 27 1.13 0.50 3.00
CA VAL A 27 1.26 -0.84 2.43
C VAL A 27 1.81 -0.73 1.02
N TYR A 28 2.91 -1.41 0.75
CA TYR A 28 3.53 -1.51 -0.57
C TYR A 28 3.59 -2.97 -1.03
N ALA A 29 3.61 -3.18 -2.35
CA ALA A 29 3.79 -4.49 -2.95
C ALA A 29 4.87 -4.46 -4.03
N THR A 30 5.58 -5.58 -4.23
CA THR A 30 6.58 -5.73 -5.29
C THR A 30 5.95 -5.62 -6.67
N LEU A 31 6.56 -4.83 -7.56
CA LEU A 31 6.12 -4.73 -8.95
C LEU A 31 6.59 -5.92 -9.80
N TYR A 32 7.78 -6.46 -9.53
CA TYR A 32 8.45 -7.43 -10.39
C TYR A 32 8.57 -8.85 -9.81
N ALA A 33 8.10 -9.09 -8.59
CA ALA A 33 8.20 -10.38 -7.89
C ALA A 33 6.81 -10.98 -7.60
N GLN A 34 6.78 -12.21 -7.09
CA GLN A 34 5.55 -12.88 -6.63
C GLN A 34 4.96 -12.15 -5.40
N LYS A 35 4.23 -11.06 -5.66
CA LYS A 35 3.43 -10.22 -4.73
C LYS A 35 3.87 -10.34 -3.27
N ILE A 36 5.07 -9.84 -2.96
CA ILE A 36 5.54 -9.67 -1.58
C ILE A 36 5.04 -8.32 -1.08
N PHE A 37 4.48 -8.31 0.13
CA PHE A 37 3.90 -7.11 0.73
C PHE A 37 4.79 -6.58 1.85
N PHE A 38 4.81 -5.26 1.97
CA PHE A 38 5.59 -4.54 2.96
C PHE A 38 4.74 -3.50 3.65
N LEU A 39 4.87 -3.42 4.97
CA LEU A 39 4.48 -2.24 5.72
C LEU A 39 5.69 -1.31 5.80
N VAL A 40 5.56 -0.14 5.17
CA VAL A 40 6.66 0.82 5.03
C VAL A 40 6.41 2.01 5.94
N THR A 41 7.43 2.37 6.70
CA THR A 41 7.44 3.63 7.47
C THR A 41 8.55 4.52 6.92
N LEU A 42 8.16 5.66 6.35
CA LEU A 42 9.12 6.66 5.87
C LEU A 42 9.66 7.48 7.05
N GLN A 43 10.97 7.67 7.08
CA GLN A 43 11.69 8.43 8.11
C GLN A 43 12.54 9.51 7.45
N PRO A 44 12.94 10.58 8.17
CA PRO A 44 13.74 11.67 7.59
C PRO A 44 15.07 11.21 6.97
N ARG A 45 15.63 10.08 7.40
CA ARG A 45 16.91 9.54 6.94
C ARG A 45 16.80 8.19 6.23
N GLY A 46 15.60 7.73 5.89
CA GLY A 46 15.43 6.44 5.22
C GLY A 46 14.01 5.89 5.29
N ALA A 47 13.88 4.59 5.07
CA ALA A 47 12.61 3.89 5.19
C ALA A 47 12.84 2.54 5.86
N THR A 48 11.90 2.12 6.71
CA THR A 48 11.88 0.76 7.26
C THR A 48 10.85 -0.06 6.52
N PHE A 49 11.26 -1.25 6.09
CA PHE A 49 10.44 -2.20 5.34
C PHE A 49 10.20 -3.43 6.20
N GLU A 50 8.94 -3.62 6.61
CA GLU A 50 8.51 -4.80 7.35
C GLU A 50 7.75 -5.72 6.39
N VAL A 51 8.21 -6.95 6.19
CA VAL A 51 7.48 -7.92 5.36
C VAL A 51 6.22 -8.33 6.09
N ILE A 52 5.07 -8.25 5.41
CA ILE A 52 3.78 -8.65 5.97
C ILE A 52 3.12 -9.75 5.12
N PRO A 53 2.33 -10.64 5.73
CA PRO A 53 1.51 -11.61 5.01
C PRO A 53 0.46 -10.95 4.10
N TYR A 54 0.04 -11.68 3.06
CA TYR A 54 -1.03 -11.25 2.16
C TYR A 54 -2.31 -10.85 2.91
N MET A 55 -2.72 -11.62 3.92
CA MET A 55 -3.95 -11.35 4.67
C MET A 55 -3.86 -10.03 5.46
N ASP A 56 -2.70 -9.71 6.01
CA ASP A 56 -2.48 -8.47 6.75
C ASP A 56 -2.51 -7.27 5.80
N ALA A 57 -1.83 -7.39 4.64
CA ALA A 57 -1.87 -6.36 3.60
C ALA A 57 -3.29 -6.07 3.11
N ARG A 58 -4.07 -7.14 2.89
CA ARG A 58 -5.48 -7.04 2.51
C ARG A 58 -6.29 -6.35 3.61
N HIS A 59 -6.10 -6.74 4.86
CA HIS A 59 -6.81 -6.17 6.00
C HIS A 59 -6.58 -4.65 6.12
N TYR A 60 -5.32 -4.19 6.04
CA TYR A 60 -5.01 -2.76 6.05
C TYR A 60 -5.70 -2.01 4.90
N SER A 61 -5.70 -2.61 3.71
CA SER A 61 -6.33 -2.02 2.53
C SER A 61 -7.85 -1.94 2.67
N GLU A 62 -8.49 -2.96 3.26
CA GLU A 62 -9.93 -2.96 3.58
C GLU A 62 -10.28 -1.88 4.61
N MET A 63 -9.45 -1.69 5.64
CA MET A 63 -9.61 -0.61 6.62
C MET A 63 -9.52 0.77 5.97
N HIS A 64 -8.54 0.97 5.08
CA HIS A 64 -8.39 2.20 4.31
C HIS A 64 -9.62 2.48 3.44
N MET A 65 -10.11 1.47 2.72
CA MET A 65 -11.33 1.55 1.92
C MET A 65 -12.56 1.92 2.75
N ALA A 66 -12.70 1.33 3.95
CA ALA A 66 -13.78 1.69 4.86
C ALA A 66 -13.68 3.14 5.33
N LYS A 67 -12.47 3.65 5.58
CA LYS A 67 -12.22 5.05 5.92
C LYS A 67 -12.60 5.99 4.76
N CYS A 68 -12.11 5.72 3.54
CA CYS A 68 -12.43 6.53 2.36
C CYS A 68 -13.94 6.62 2.11
N ARG A 69 -14.68 5.52 2.30
CA ARG A 69 -16.15 5.50 2.20
C ARG A 69 -16.82 6.41 3.23
N ARG A 70 -16.35 6.38 4.49
CA ARG A 70 -16.89 7.23 5.56
C ARG A 70 -16.61 8.71 5.31
N GLU A 71 -15.43 9.02 4.81
CA GLU A 71 -14.97 10.39 4.54
C GLU A 71 -15.46 10.94 3.19
N LYS A 72 -16.16 10.14 2.38
CA LYS A 72 -16.57 10.46 1.00
C LYS A 72 -15.39 10.99 0.17
N SER A 73 -14.25 10.31 0.29
CA SER A 73 -13.03 10.69 -0.43
C SER A 73 -13.27 10.69 -1.93
N SER A 74 -12.79 11.74 -2.62
CA SER A 74 -12.83 11.85 -4.08
C SER A 74 -11.99 10.79 -4.79
N ASP A 75 -11.04 10.16 -4.09
CA ASP A 75 -10.15 9.15 -4.64
C ASP A 75 -10.68 7.71 -4.43
N MET A 76 -11.93 7.55 -3.98
CA MET A 76 -12.50 6.24 -3.64
C MET A 76 -12.43 5.23 -4.80
N ASP A 77 -12.75 5.66 -6.03
CA ASP A 77 -12.74 4.79 -7.20
C ASP A 77 -11.33 4.27 -7.53
N VAL A 78 -10.32 5.13 -7.37
CA VAL A 78 -8.91 4.78 -7.57
C VAL A 78 -8.48 3.70 -6.57
N TRP A 79 -8.82 3.87 -5.30
CA TRP A 79 -8.49 2.89 -4.26
C TRP A 79 -9.24 1.57 -4.44
N GLN A 80 -10.48 1.61 -4.93
CA GLN A 80 -11.26 0.41 -5.24
C GLN A 80 -10.65 -0.38 -6.39
N GLU A 81 -10.24 0.30 -7.46
CA GLU A 81 -9.57 -0.33 -8.60
C GLU A 81 -8.25 -0.97 -8.19
N LEU A 82 -7.40 -0.23 -7.46
CA LEU A 82 -6.11 -0.73 -6.99
C LEU A 82 -6.26 -1.93 -6.04
N PHE A 83 -7.26 -1.90 -5.15
CA PHE A 83 -7.58 -3.03 -4.28
C PHE A 83 -7.92 -4.28 -5.11
N ASN A 84 -8.78 -4.13 -6.12
CA ASN A 84 -9.19 -5.25 -6.96
C ASN A 84 -8.01 -5.81 -7.75
N GLN A 85 -7.19 -4.97 -8.39
CA GLN A 85 -6.00 -5.40 -9.13
C GLN A 85 -4.96 -6.11 -8.23
N THR A 86 -4.87 -5.70 -6.97
CA THR A 86 -3.88 -6.23 -6.03
C THR A 86 -4.33 -7.56 -5.42
N PHE A 87 -5.60 -7.66 -5.00
CA PHE A 87 -6.07 -8.74 -4.13
C PHE A 87 -7.14 -9.67 -4.74
N MET A 88 -7.72 -9.35 -5.90
CA MET A 88 -8.64 -10.24 -6.64
C MET A 88 -7.94 -10.88 -7.83
#